data_AF-A0A952GSW0-F1
#
_entry.id   AF-A0A952GSW0-F1
#
_cell.length_a   1.000
_cell.length_b   1.000
_cell.length_c   1.000
_cell.angle_alpha   90.00
_cell.angle_beta   90.00
_cell.angle_gamma   90.00
#
_symmetry.space_group_name_H-M   'P 1'
#
loop_
_entity.id
_entity.type
_entity.pdbx_description
1 polymer ?
#
loop_
_entity_poly.entity_id
_entity_poly.type
_entity_poly.pdbx_seq_one_letter_code
_entity_poly.pdbx_strand_id
1 'polypeptide(L)'
;MIRSACRFAFAAATAALLAGCNVVLSEQPWLTSHADDPRLAPGLWAVLRTPQCPLDAAATVDAWPECARPVFVRGRELLAPPEAKHDGPPVAAEVLRDLARWNASTPVLGDGEPMLLQLQADVSTSDGEGATAATAVRHKGPYLYLALHPLTRAAGGAVSSVRLWPVFCGPPPPERPATATPSIDTLASAGMTSRPFPGLSIAKLGCAASNLTALRQAAALSEGVAAANGMPPLEAHWLRAGLAP
;
A
#
# COMPACT_ATOMS: atom_id res chain seq x y z
N MET A 1 -22.63 -10.04 22.17
CA MET A 1 -22.26 -9.44 20.86
C MET A 1 -20.97 -8.67 21.04
N ILE A 2 -19.81 -9.25 20.73
CA ILE A 2 -18.55 -8.51 20.60
C ILE A 2 -18.00 -8.90 19.22
N ARG A 3 -18.55 -8.27 18.20
CA ARG A 3 -17.86 -8.11 16.91
C ARG A 3 -16.82 -7.03 17.17
N SER A 4 -15.61 -7.42 17.57
CA SER A 4 -14.43 -6.56 17.44
C SER A 4 -14.20 -6.39 15.94
N ALA A 5 -14.93 -5.44 15.39
CA ALA A 5 -14.86 -5.03 14.01
C ALA A 5 -13.48 -4.40 13.81
N CYS A 6 -12.58 -5.12 13.15
CA CYS A 6 -11.47 -4.52 12.42
C CYS A 6 -12.07 -3.55 11.40
N ARG A 7 -12.17 -2.27 11.77
CA ARG A 7 -12.72 -1.20 10.92
C ARG A 7 -11.64 -0.15 10.61
N PHE A 8 -10.89 -0.48 9.56
CA PHE A 8 -10.48 0.38 8.44
C PHE A 8 -9.98 1.81 8.71
N ALA A 9 -8.73 1.92 9.14
CA ALA A 9 -7.84 2.99 8.68
C ALA A 9 -6.99 2.46 7.50
N PHE A 10 -6.57 3.33 6.59
CA PHE A 10 -5.40 3.12 5.72
C PHE A 10 -4.32 3.99 6.39
N ALA A 11 -3.34 3.51 7.16
CA ALA A 11 -2.94 2.14 7.50
C ALA A 11 -2.39 1.27 6.34
N ALA A 12 -2.04 1.83 5.19
CA ALA A 12 -1.25 1.04 4.24
C ALA A 12 0.16 0.73 4.78
N ALA A 13 0.78 1.64 5.54
CA ALA A 13 2.03 1.36 6.23
C ALA A 13 1.79 0.76 7.64
N THR A 14 0.84 1.29 8.40
CA THR A 14 0.62 0.85 9.80
C THR A 14 -0.23 -0.42 9.94
N ALA A 15 -1.19 -0.67 9.03
CA ALA A 15 -1.80 -1.99 8.92
C ALA A 15 -0.94 -2.96 8.11
N ALA A 16 0.10 -2.53 7.38
CA ALA A 16 1.14 -3.47 6.96
C ALA A 16 2.09 -3.87 8.10
N LEU A 17 2.16 -3.10 9.19
CA LEU A 17 2.91 -3.47 10.39
C LEU A 17 2.08 -4.34 11.36
N LEU A 18 0.75 -4.19 11.38
CA LEU A 18 -0.16 -5.10 12.12
C LEU A 18 -0.67 -6.29 11.28
N ALA A 19 -0.72 -6.16 9.94
CA ALA A 19 -0.81 -7.25 8.97
C ALA A 19 0.58 -7.68 8.48
N GLY A 20 1.64 -7.32 9.21
CA GLY A 20 3.05 -7.66 8.96
C GLY A 20 3.36 -9.14 9.09
N CYS A 21 2.36 -9.98 8.93
CA CYS A 21 2.46 -11.41 9.07
C CYS A 21 2.30 -12.12 7.71
N ASN A 22 1.68 -11.52 6.69
CA ASN A 22 1.41 -12.25 5.44
C ASN A 22 1.75 -11.51 4.16
N VAL A 23 2.63 -10.51 4.19
CA VAL A 23 3.06 -9.79 2.97
C VAL A 23 4.51 -10.12 2.60
N VAL A 24 4.80 -10.10 1.30
CA VAL A 24 6.16 -10.26 0.80
C VAL A 24 6.96 -9.00 1.07
N LEU A 25 8.11 -9.16 1.73
CA LEU A 25 9.07 -8.10 2.02
C LEU A 25 10.47 -8.51 1.56
N SER A 26 11.35 -7.53 1.36
CA SER A 26 12.77 -7.78 1.14
C SER A 26 13.65 -6.67 1.68
N GLU A 27 14.87 -7.00 2.10
CA GLU A 27 15.87 -6.00 2.51
C GLU A 27 16.49 -5.29 1.31
N GLN A 28 16.60 -5.99 0.19
CA GLN A 28 17.11 -5.49 -1.08
C GLN A 28 15.99 -5.36 -2.12
N PRO A 29 16.08 -4.39 -3.04
CA PRO A 29 15.08 -4.25 -4.09
C PRO A 29 15.16 -5.41 -5.07
N TRP A 30 14.01 -5.95 -5.49
CA TRP A 30 13.91 -6.92 -6.60
C TRP A 30 13.81 -6.25 -7.96
N LEU A 31 13.35 -4.99 -8.01
CA LEU A 31 13.14 -4.23 -9.23
C LEU A 31 14.15 -3.10 -9.37
N THR A 32 14.64 -2.92 -10.59
CA THR A 32 15.45 -1.78 -11.03
C THR A 32 14.66 -0.90 -11.98
N SER A 33 14.94 0.40 -11.96
CA SER A 33 14.32 1.36 -12.86
C SER A 33 14.97 1.38 -14.23
N HIS A 34 14.17 1.32 -15.30
CA HIS A 34 14.59 1.52 -16.68
C HIS A 34 13.83 2.69 -17.34
N ALA A 35 14.34 3.19 -18.46
CA ALA A 35 13.73 4.32 -19.18
C ALA A 35 12.39 3.93 -19.82
N ASP A 36 12.29 2.69 -20.29
CA ASP A 36 11.12 2.13 -20.97
C ASP A 36 10.13 1.46 -20.00
N ASP A 37 10.35 1.58 -18.69
CA ASP A 37 9.42 1.10 -17.68
C ASP A 37 8.02 1.69 -17.94
N PRO A 38 6.95 0.90 -17.70
CA PRO A 38 5.60 1.44 -17.63
C PRO A 38 5.53 2.64 -16.68
N ARG A 39 4.71 3.64 -17.04
CA ARG A 39 4.57 4.86 -16.25
C ARG A 39 3.12 5.10 -15.89
N LEU A 40 2.89 5.60 -14.68
CA LEU A 40 1.62 6.19 -14.29
C LEU A 40 1.50 7.57 -14.97
N ALA A 41 0.29 7.94 -15.38
CA ALA A 41 0.00 9.28 -15.86
C ALA A 41 0.38 10.32 -14.78
N PRO A 42 1.13 11.38 -15.12
CA PRO A 42 1.50 12.41 -14.17
C PRO A 42 0.27 13.24 -13.77
N GLY A 43 0.18 13.62 -12.50
CA GLY A 43 -0.90 14.44 -11.97
C GLY A 43 -1.57 13.86 -10.73
N LEU A 44 -2.78 14.34 -10.45
CA LEU A 44 -3.58 13.96 -9.30
C LEU A 44 -4.34 12.66 -9.57
N TRP A 45 -4.19 11.71 -8.66
CA TRP A 45 -4.88 10.43 -8.60
C TRP A 45 -5.76 10.36 -7.35
N ALA A 46 -6.88 9.65 -7.47
CA ALA A 46 -7.66 9.20 -6.34
C ALA A 46 -7.54 7.70 -6.17
N VAL A 47 -7.04 7.26 -5.01
CA VAL A 47 -7.06 5.86 -4.58
C VAL A 47 -8.35 5.63 -3.78
N LEU A 48 -9.21 4.76 -4.28
CA LEU A 48 -10.52 4.47 -3.72
C LEU A 48 -10.43 3.24 -2.81
N ARG A 49 -10.89 3.38 -1.57
CA ARG A 49 -10.99 2.28 -0.59
C ARG A 49 -12.06 1.27 -0.97
N THR A 50 -13.10 1.72 -1.67
CA THR A 50 -14.19 0.88 -2.17
C THR A 50 -14.55 1.33 -3.58
N PRO A 51 -15.03 0.42 -4.44
CA PRO A 51 -15.46 0.79 -5.79
C PRO A 51 -16.65 1.77 -5.81
N GLN A 52 -17.44 1.82 -4.73
CA GLN A 52 -18.64 2.67 -4.62
C GLN A 52 -18.36 4.03 -3.93
N CYS A 53 -17.09 4.43 -3.80
CA CYS A 53 -16.75 5.72 -3.21
C CYS A 53 -17.34 6.88 -4.05
N PRO A 54 -18.22 7.74 -3.50
CA PRO A 54 -18.90 8.81 -4.26
C PRO A 54 -17.97 10.01 -4.46
N LEU A 55 -16.86 9.79 -5.16
CA LEU A 55 -15.86 10.82 -5.44
C LEU A 55 -16.39 11.80 -6.49
N ASP A 56 -16.43 13.09 -6.16
CA ASP A 56 -16.50 14.16 -7.15
C ASP A 56 -15.08 14.53 -7.60
N ALA A 57 -14.73 14.11 -8.82
CA ALA A 57 -13.41 14.35 -9.39
C ALA A 57 -13.11 15.84 -9.65
N ALA A 58 -14.13 16.71 -9.73
CA ALA A 58 -13.96 18.14 -9.92
C ALA A 58 -13.70 18.88 -8.59
N ALA A 59 -14.02 18.27 -7.44
CA ALA A 59 -13.81 18.86 -6.15
C ALA A 59 -12.31 19.01 -5.80
N THR A 60 -12.02 19.96 -4.91
CA THR A 60 -10.69 20.07 -4.29
C THR A 60 -10.45 18.88 -3.36
N VAL A 61 -9.19 18.50 -3.17
CA VAL A 61 -8.79 17.31 -2.40
C VAL A 61 -9.32 17.34 -0.95
N ASP A 62 -9.39 18.52 -0.34
CA ASP A 62 -9.91 18.70 1.02
C ASP A 62 -11.44 18.51 1.15
N ALA A 63 -12.15 18.47 0.02
CA ALA A 63 -13.59 18.18 -0.03
C ALA A 63 -13.88 16.72 -0.41
N TRP A 64 -12.85 15.89 -0.64
CA TRP A 64 -13.05 14.48 -1.01
C TRP A 64 -13.57 13.66 0.18
N PRO A 65 -14.41 12.63 -0.08
CA PRO A 65 -14.87 11.73 0.97
C PRO A 65 -13.70 10.91 1.53
N GLU A 66 -13.80 10.44 2.78
CA GLU A 66 -12.75 9.67 3.44
C GLU A 66 -12.36 8.36 2.73
N CYS A 67 -13.26 7.82 1.90
CA CYS A 67 -13.01 6.65 1.07
C CYS A 67 -12.09 6.92 -0.13
N ALA A 68 -11.80 8.18 -0.46
CA ALA A 68 -10.85 8.57 -1.49
C ALA A 68 -9.59 9.15 -0.85
N ARG A 69 -8.43 8.69 -1.30
CA ARG A 69 -7.13 9.20 -0.87
C ARG A 69 -6.41 9.84 -2.06
N PRO A 70 -5.92 11.07 -1.91
CA PRO A 70 -5.17 11.72 -2.97
C PRO A 70 -3.74 11.18 -3.04
N VAL A 71 -3.25 10.99 -4.27
CA VAL A 71 -1.85 10.74 -4.58
C VAL A 71 -1.48 11.64 -5.76
N PHE A 72 -0.32 12.26 -5.73
CA PHE A 72 0.17 13.07 -6.85
C PHE A 72 1.40 12.40 -7.47
N VAL A 73 1.35 12.15 -8.77
CA VAL A 73 2.42 11.53 -9.55
C VAL A 73 3.22 12.63 -10.26
N ARG A 74 4.52 12.73 -9.99
CA ARG A 74 5.44 13.66 -10.66
C ARG A 74 6.71 12.94 -11.10
N GLY A 75 6.84 12.67 -12.40
CA GLY A 75 7.96 11.88 -12.91
C GLY A 75 7.94 10.46 -12.33
N ARG A 76 8.93 10.13 -11.48
CA ARG A 76 8.98 8.85 -10.73
C ARG A 76 8.60 8.98 -9.27
N GLU A 77 8.21 10.17 -8.82
CA GLU A 77 7.81 10.42 -7.45
C GLU A 77 6.30 10.20 -7.28
N LEU A 78 5.93 9.52 -6.20
CA LEU A 78 4.59 9.57 -5.63
C LEU A 78 4.61 10.45 -4.41
N LEU A 79 3.77 11.47 -4.42
CA LEU A 79 3.51 12.32 -3.27
C LEU A 79 2.17 11.90 -2.67
N ALA A 80 2.13 11.72 -1.36
CA ALA A 80 0.89 11.49 -0.63
C ALA A 80 0.84 12.41 0.61
N PRO A 81 -0.34 12.88 1.04
CA PRO A 81 -0.44 13.63 2.29
C PRO A 81 0.17 12.83 3.46
N PRO A 82 0.66 13.52 4.50
CA PRO A 82 1.04 12.83 5.73
C PRO A 82 -0.13 12.02 6.26
N GLU A 83 0.14 10.84 6.80
CA GLU A 83 -0.93 10.02 7.38
C GLU A 83 -1.52 10.72 8.61
N ALA A 84 -2.84 10.78 8.68
CA ALA A 84 -3.53 11.08 9.93
C ALA A 84 -3.29 9.92 10.91
N LYS A 85 -3.02 10.22 12.18
CA LYS A 85 -3.00 9.20 13.24
C LYS A 85 -4.39 8.56 13.33
N HIS A 86 -4.48 7.29 13.70
CA HIS A 86 -5.74 6.54 13.76
C HIS A 86 -6.84 7.28 14.55
N ASP A 87 -6.47 7.80 15.73
CA ASP A 87 -7.34 8.59 16.60
C ASP A 87 -6.99 10.09 16.57
N GLY A 88 -6.25 10.51 15.54
CA GLY A 88 -5.85 11.90 15.36
C GLY A 88 -6.88 12.70 14.59
N PRO A 89 -6.78 14.04 14.63
CA PRO A 89 -7.55 14.88 13.74
C PRO A 89 -7.23 14.54 12.27
N PRO A 90 -8.17 14.80 11.34
CA PRO A 90 -7.88 14.68 9.92
C PRO A 90 -6.73 15.61 9.52
N VAL A 91 -6.07 15.28 8.41
CA VAL A 91 -5.04 16.12 7.82
C VAL A 91 -5.64 17.49 7.50
N ALA A 92 -5.03 18.57 8.02
CA ALA A 92 -5.54 19.92 7.82
C ALA A 92 -5.62 20.29 6.33
N ALA A 93 -6.65 21.04 5.93
CA ALA A 93 -6.92 21.37 4.53
C ALA A 93 -5.74 22.10 3.87
N GLU A 94 -5.01 22.93 4.62
CA GLU A 94 -3.84 23.65 4.14
C GLU A 94 -2.68 22.72 3.79
N VAL A 95 -2.56 21.56 4.46
CA VAL A 95 -1.60 20.51 4.10
C VAL A 95 -2.01 19.87 2.78
N LEU A 96 -3.30 19.57 2.61
CA LEU A 96 -3.82 18.93 1.40
C LEU A 96 -3.69 19.80 0.14
N ARG A 97 -3.53 21.12 0.30
CA ARG A 97 -3.35 22.07 -0.79
C ARG A 97 -1.89 22.38 -1.13
N ASP A 98 -0.94 21.90 -0.33
CA ASP A 98 0.49 22.17 -0.49
C ASP A 98 1.30 20.88 -0.66
N LEU A 99 1.63 20.56 -1.92
CA LEU A 99 2.44 19.38 -2.27
C LEU A 99 3.82 19.37 -1.60
N ALA A 100 4.38 20.52 -1.23
CA ALA A 100 5.67 20.57 -0.54
C ALA A 100 5.62 19.95 0.87
N ARG A 101 4.41 19.79 1.41
CA ARG A 101 4.16 19.18 2.74
C ARG A 101 3.78 17.71 2.65
N TRP A 102 3.71 17.15 1.44
CA TRP A 102 3.37 15.75 1.21
C TRP A 102 4.62 14.88 1.33
N ASN A 103 4.44 13.64 1.79
CA ASN A 103 5.50 12.66 1.83
C ASN A 103 5.80 12.18 0.41
N ALA A 104 7.06 12.27 0.01
CA ALA A 104 7.54 11.76 -1.26
C ALA A 104 8.05 10.32 -1.11
N SER A 105 7.75 9.48 -2.10
CA SER A 105 8.36 8.17 -2.29
C SER A 105 8.73 8.00 -3.75
N THR A 106 9.71 7.15 -4.04
CA THR A 106 10.22 6.92 -5.40
C THR A 106 10.04 5.45 -5.77
N PRO A 107 8.80 5.00 -6.03
CA PRO A 107 8.58 3.60 -6.34
C PRO A 107 9.25 3.18 -7.65
N VAL A 108 9.47 1.87 -7.76
CA VAL A 108 9.85 1.23 -9.02
C VAL A 108 8.66 0.43 -9.53
N LEU A 109 8.24 0.71 -10.76
CA LEU A 109 7.17 -0.01 -11.44
C LEU A 109 7.78 -0.94 -12.48
N GLY A 110 7.72 -2.24 -12.20
CA GLY A 110 8.18 -3.30 -13.10
C GLY A 110 7.06 -3.74 -14.05
N ASP A 111 7.47 -4.23 -15.22
CA ASP A 111 6.59 -4.85 -16.19
C ASP A 111 6.09 -6.25 -15.77
N GLY A 112 5.11 -6.76 -16.51
CA GLY A 112 4.48 -8.05 -16.29
C GLY A 112 2.95 -7.97 -16.19
N GLU A 113 2.32 -9.13 -16.04
CA GLU A 113 0.87 -9.26 -15.79
C GLU A 113 0.67 -10.18 -14.56
N PRO A 114 0.32 -9.64 -13.38
CA PRO A 114 0.20 -8.20 -13.08
C PRO A 114 1.57 -7.50 -13.08
N MET A 115 1.53 -6.17 -13.20
CA MET A 115 2.70 -5.31 -12.97
C MET A 115 3.06 -5.30 -11.48
N LEU A 116 4.33 -5.03 -11.15
CA LEU A 116 4.81 -4.94 -9.77
C LEU A 116 5.20 -3.51 -9.41
N LEU A 117 4.65 -2.98 -8.32
CA LEU A 117 5.12 -1.74 -7.70
C LEU A 117 5.92 -2.08 -6.44
N GLN A 118 7.20 -1.71 -6.46
CA GLN A 118 8.10 -1.81 -5.32
C GLN A 118 8.16 -0.46 -4.60
N LEU A 119 7.89 -0.49 -3.30
CA LEU A 119 7.91 0.66 -2.41
C LEU A 119 8.92 0.41 -1.29
N GLN A 120 9.76 1.39 -0.95
CA GLN A 120 10.58 1.33 0.25
C GLN A 120 9.76 1.89 1.42
N ALA A 121 9.61 1.11 2.49
CA ALA A 121 8.93 1.60 3.69
C ALA A 121 9.81 2.63 4.40
N ASP A 122 9.25 3.80 4.73
CA ASP A 122 9.87 4.72 5.67
C ASP A 122 9.50 4.28 7.09
N VAL A 123 10.49 3.81 7.85
CA VAL A 123 10.28 3.49 9.27
C VAL A 123 10.75 4.69 10.08
N SER A 124 9.78 5.41 10.64
CA SER A 124 10.07 6.48 11.59
C SER A 124 10.10 5.86 12.99
N THR A 125 11.27 5.80 13.62
CA THR A 125 11.36 5.48 15.05
C THR A 125 11.27 6.80 15.82
N SER A 126 10.14 7.00 16.51
CA SER A 126 10.05 8.09 17.48
C SER A 126 10.69 7.62 18.78
N ASP A 127 12.02 7.64 18.83
CA ASP A 127 12.79 7.27 20.01
C ASP A 127 12.73 8.43 21.02
N GLY A 128 11.57 8.61 21.67
CA GLY A 128 11.40 9.56 22.76
C GLY A 128 10.03 10.24 22.81
N GLU A 129 9.45 10.27 24.01
CA GLU A 129 8.29 11.09 24.35
C GLU A 129 8.69 12.57 24.16
N GLY A 130 8.17 13.21 23.11
CA GLY A 130 8.52 14.60 22.74
C GLY A 130 9.25 14.78 21.40
N ALA A 131 9.55 13.71 20.66
CA ALA A 131 10.11 13.84 19.32
C ALA A 131 9.12 14.54 18.37
N THR A 132 9.55 15.66 17.78
CA THR A 132 8.77 16.36 16.75
C THR A 132 9.01 15.71 15.38
N ALA A 133 8.11 15.94 14.42
CA ALA A 133 8.33 15.47 13.04
C ALA A 133 9.64 15.99 12.42
N ALA A 134 10.17 17.12 12.92
CA ALA A 134 11.44 17.70 12.48
C ALA A 134 12.67 16.96 13.03
N THR A 135 12.52 16.18 14.11
CA THR A 135 13.62 15.47 14.78
C THR A 135 13.54 13.94 14.61
N ALA A 136 12.53 13.43 13.91
CA ALA A 136 12.39 12.01 13.65
C ALA A 136 13.50 11.53 12.71
N VAL A 137 14.30 10.55 13.16
CA VAL A 137 15.25 9.86 12.30
C VAL A 137 14.46 8.91 11.41
N ARG A 138 14.55 9.10 10.09
CA ARG A 138 13.96 8.19 9.11
C ARG A 138 14.96 7.08 8.80
N HIS A 139 14.62 5.86 9.16
CA HIS A 139 15.35 4.68 8.74
C HIS A 139 14.70 4.10 7.48
N LYS A 140 15.55 3.73 6.52
CA LYS A 140 15.09 2.97 5.35
C LYS A 140 14.65 1.59 5.81
N GLY A 141 13.35 1.35 5.74
CA GLY A 141 12.74 0.05 6.02
C GLY A 141 12.89 -0.93 4.86
N PRO A 142 12.28 -2.12 5.01
CA PRO A 142 12.25 -3.11 3.94
C PRO A 142 11.46 -2.59 2.74
N TYR A 143 11.67 -3.23 1.60
CA TYR A 143 10.84 -3.07 0.42
C TYR A 143 9.57 -3.92 0.55
N LEU A 144 8.45 -3.33 0.17
CA LEU A 144 7.15 -3.99 0.04
C LEU A 144 6.69 -3.96 -1.42
N TYR A 145 5.82 -4.90 -1.76
CA TYR A 145 5.38 -5.11 -3.14
C TYR A 145 3.87 -5.06 -3.24
N LEU A 146 3.39 -4.28 -4.19
CA LEU A 146 2.00 -4.30 -4.65
C LEU A 146 1.97 -4.86 -6.07
N ALA A 147 0.92 -5.60 -6.37
CA ALA A 147 0.57 -6.00 -7.72
C ALA A 147 -0.43 -5.00 -8.29
N LEU A 148 -0.34 -4.71 -9.58
CA LEU A 148 -1.23 -3.79 -10.27
C LEU A 148 -1.65 -4.35 -11.61
N HIS A 149 -2.92 -4.19 -11.93
CA HIS A 149 -3.46 -4.44 -13.24
C HIS A 149 -3.96 -3.12 -13.84
N PRO A 150 -3.39 -2.65 -14.96
CA PRO A 150 -3.89 -1.47 -15.66
C PRO A 150 -5.32 -1.70 -16.15
N LEU A 151 -6.23 -0.81 -15.79
CA LEU A 151 -7.61 -0.83 -16.27
C LEU A 151 -7.78 0.08 -17.50
N THR A 152 -7.11 1.23 -17.49
CA THR A 152 -7.07 2.15 -18.64
C THR A 152 -5.68 2.75 -18.82
N ARG A 153 -5.42 3.21 -20.04
CA ARG A 153 -4.21 3.96 -20.40
C ARG A 153 -4.59 5.27 -21.09
N ALA A 154 -3.90 6.35 -20.75
CA ALA A 154 -4.00 7.63 -21.40
C ALA A 154 -3.25 7.65 -22.75
N ALA A 155 -3.37 8.77 -23.47
CA ALA A 155 -2.54 9.03 -24.64
C ALA A 155 -1.04 8.89 -24.31
N GLY A 156 -0.28 8.23 -25.19
CA GLY A 156 1.13 7.94 -24.94
C GLY A 156 1.40 6.68 -24.10
N GLY A 157 0.37 5.89 -23.78
CA GLY A 157 0.52 4.57 -23.15
C GLY A 157 0.70 4.57 -21.63
N ALA A 158 0.73 5.75 -21.01
CA ALA A 158 0.76 5.90 -19.56
C ALA A 158 -0.50 5.34 -18.93
N VAL A 159 -0.37 4.61 -17.83
CA VAL A 159 -1.50 4.02 -17.11
C VAL A 159 -2.30 5.14 -16.44
N SER A 160 -3.62 5.19 -16.66
CA SER A 160 -4.53 6.23 -16.12
C SER A 160 -5.55 5.67 -15.14
N SER A 161 -5.74 4.36 -15.08
CA SER A 161 -6.39 3.73 -13.94
C SER A 161 -5.85 2.34 -13.71
N VAL A 162 -5.84 1.92 -12.45
CA VAL A 162 -5.31 0.62 -12.01
C VAL A 162 -6.25 -0.02 -11.00
N ARG A 163 -6.24 -1.34 -11.00
CA ARG A 163 -6.58 -2.15 -9.82
C ARG A 163 -5.28 -2.54 -9.14
N LEU A 164 -5.18 -2.43 -7.81
CA LEU A 164 -3.98 -2.79 -7.07
C LEU A 164 -4.29 -3.60 -5.80
N TRP A 165 -3.37 -4.49 -5.44
CA TRP A 165 -3.48 -5.32 -4.24
C TRP A 165 -2.10 -5.63 -3.65
N PRO A 166 -1.99 -5.92 -2.34
CA PRO A 166 -0.74 -6.36 -1.73
C PRO A 166 -0.28 -7.71 -2.29
N VAL A 167 1.03 -7.91 -2.39
CA VAL A 167 1.59 -9.25 -2.64
C VAL A 167 1.68 -10.00 -1.32
N PHE A 168 0.84 -11.02 -1.17
CA PHE A 168 0.78 -11.86 0.02
C PHE A 168 1.76 -13.04 -0.04
N CYS A 169 2.16 -13.53 1.12
CA CYS A 169 2.97 -14.74 1.27
C CYS A 169 2.21 -16.00 0.86
N GLY A 170 0.88 -16.00 1.00
CA GLY A 170 0.02 -17.16 0.75
C GLY A 170 -1.40 -16.89 1.23
N PRO A 171 -2.30 -17.88 1.16
CA PRO A 171 -3.64 -17.76 1.74
C PRO A 171 -3.56 -17.50 3.25
N PRO A 172 -4.55 -16.80 3.85
CA PRO A 172 -4.59 -16.59 5.29
C PRO A 172 -4.60 -17.93 6.04
N PRO A 173 -4.11 -17.98 7.29
CA PRO A 173 -4.37 -19.12 8.15
C PRO A 173 -5.90 -19.28 8.35
N PRO A 174 -6.39 -20.51 8.58
CA PRO A 174 -7.80 -20.71 8.88
C PRO A 174 -8.20 -19.92 10.14
N GLU A 175 -9.44 -19.41 10.16
CA GLU A 175 -9.98 -18.69 11.31
C GLU A 175 -9.84 -19.56 12.57
N ARG A 176 -9.23 -19.01 13.62
CA ARG A 176 -9.15 -19.71 14.91
C ARG A 176 -10.51 -19.66 15.60
N PRO A 177 -10.88 -20.71 16.35
CA PRO A 177 -12.04 -20.66 17.23
C PRO A 177 -11.94 -19.48 18.19
N ALA A 178 -13.04 -18.74 18.38
CA ALA A 178 -13.10 -17.55 19.22
C ALA A 178 -12.76 -17.79 20.71
N THR A 179 -12.68 -19.05 21.14
CA THR A 179 -12.41 -19.46 22.53
C THR A 179 -10.93 -19.64 22.85
N ALA A 180 -10.03 -19.58 21.87
CA ALA A 180 -8.59 -19.75 22.12
C ALA A 180 -7.96 -18.44 22.63
N THR A 181 -7.49 -18.42 23.88
CA THR A 181 -6.69 -17.31 24.41
C THR A 181 -5.34 -17.28 23.68
N PRO A 182 -5.02 -16.22 22.92
CA PRO A 182 -3.76 -16.17 22.20
C PRO A 182 -2.60 -15.91 23.18
N SER A 183 -1.52 -16.68 23.07
CA SER A 183 -0.24 -16.28 23.69
C SER A 183 0.41 -15.18 22.84
N ILE A 184 1.33 -14.40 23.43
CA ILE A 184 2.07 -13.33 22.72
C ILE A 184 2.82 -13.88 21.50
N ASP A 185 3.47 -15.04 21.63
CA ASP A 185 4.15 -15.70 20.51
C ASP A 185 3.16 -16.12 19.40
N THR A 186 1.95 -16.48 19.81
CA THR A 186 0.86 -16.90 18.91
C THR A 186 0.19 -15.70 18.22
N LEU A 187 0.34 -14.47 18.74
CA LEU A 187 -0.12 -13.22 18.11
C LEU A 187 0.82 -12.79 16.98
N ALA A 188 2.14 -12.82 17.22
CA ALA A 188 3.15 -12.49 16.21
C ALA A 188 3.10 -13.43 14.99
N SER A 189 2.63 -14.67 15.20
CA SER A 189 2.46 -15.67 14.14
C SER A 189 0.99 -15.85 13.69
N ALA A 190 0.02 -15.17 14.33
CA ALA A 190 -1.41 -15.34 14.02
C ALA A 190 -1.81 -14.92 12.62
N GLY A 191 -1.12 -13.94 12.04
CA GLY A 191 -1.43 -13.50 10.70
C GLY A 191 -0.67 -14.24 9.61
N MET A 192 0.34 -15.07 9.94
CA MET A 192 1.22 -15.66 8.93
C MET A 192 0.57 -16.87 8.28
N THR A 193 0.72 -16.98 6.95
CA THR A 193 0.33 -18.21 6.27
C THR A 193 1.21 -19.38 6.74
N SER A 194 0.59 -20.55 6.92
CA SER A 194 1.32 -21.83 7.08
C SER A 194 1.65 -22.48 5.73
N ARG A 195 1.20 -21.88 4.62
CA ARG A 195 1.33 -22.40 3.26
C ARG A 195 1.81 -21.28 2.34
N PRO A 196 3.08 -20.87 2.44
CA PRO A 196 3.62 -19.86 1.53
C PRO A 196 3.48 -20.33 0.07
N PHE A 197 3.27 -19.38 -0.83
CA PHE A 197 3.26 -19.66 -2.27
C PHE A 197 4.61 -20.24 -2.72
N PRO A 198 4.63 -21.01 -3.83
CA PRO A 198 5.87 -21.59 -4.34
C PRO A 198 6.98 -20.55 -4.50
N GLY A 199 8.17 -20.87 -3.99
CA GLY A 199 9.34 -20.00 -4.04
C GLY A 199 9.35 -18.86 -3.01
N LEU A 200 8.38 -18.80 -2.09
CA LEU A 200 8.41 -17.91 -0.93
C LEU A 200 8.75 -18.68 0.35
N SER A 201 9.46 -18.01 1.27
CA SER A 201 9.81 -18.55 2.59
C SER A 201 9.49 -17.53 3.68
N ILE A 202 8.94 -18.02 4.79
CA ILE A 202 8.67 -17.18 5.96
C ILE A 202 9.99 -16.63 6.54
N ALA A 203 9.97 -15.34 6.86
CA ALA A 203 11.07 -14.58 7.43
C ALA A 203 10.58 -13.78 8.66
N LYS A 204 11.49 -13.08 9.34
CA LYS A 204 11.19 -12.39 10.62
C LYS A 204 10.06 -11.35 10.51
N LEU A 205 9.95 -10.66 9.37
CA LEU A 205 9.02 -9.54 9.17
C LEU A 205 7.88 -9.85 8.19
N GLY A 206 7.77 -11.09 7.70
CA GLY A 206 6.85 -11.47 6.62
C GLY A 206 7.36 -12.70 5.88
N CYS A 207 7.41 -12.65 4.56
CA CYS A 207 8.11 -13.66 3.75
C CYS A 207 9.01 -13.02 2.71
N ALA A 208 10.01 -13.77 2.27
CA ALA A 208 10.91 -13.39 1.20
C ALA A 208 10.70 -14.30 -0.01
N ALA A 209 10.76 -13.71 -1.21
CA ALA A 209 10.84 -14.46 -2.45
C ALA A 209 12.26 -14.99 -2.67
N SER A 210 12.39 -16.17 -3.26
CA SER A 210 13.68 -16.74 -3.67
C SER A 210 14.25 -16.09 -4.94
N ASN A 211 13.40 -15.50 -5.76
CA ASN A 211 13.74 -14.77 -6.99
C ASN A 211 12.55 -13.94 -7.49
N LEU A 212 12.79 -13.11 -8.52
CA LEU A 212 11.77 -12.27 -9.14
C LEU A 212 10.62 -13.08 -9.77
N THR A 213 10.89 -14.28 -10.31
CA THR A 213 9.84 -15.14 -10.87
C THR A 213 8.84 -15.58 -9.79
N ALA A 214 9.34 -16.00 -8.62
CA ALA A 214 8.50 -16.35 -7.48
C ALA A 214 7.67 -15.15 -6.98
N LEU A 215 8.27 -13.95 -6.94
CA LEU A 215 7.56 -12.72 -6.59
C LEU A 215 6.40 -12.42 -7.56
N ARG A 216 6.64 -12.53 -8.87
CA ARG A 216 5.60 -12.32 -9.91
C ARG A 216 4.47 -13.34 -9.80
N GLN A 217 4.78 -14.61 -9.57
CA GLN A 217 3.79 -15.65 -9.36
C GLN A 217 2.95 -15.39 -8.10
N ALA A 218 3.59 -15.01 -7.00
CA ALA A 218 2.90 -14.63 -5.77
C ALA A 218 1.97 -13.43 -6.00
N ALA A 219 2.39 -12.43 -6.76
CA ALA A 219 1.58 -11.27 -7.11
C ALA A 219 0.29 -11.65 -7.85
N ALA A 220 0.37 -12.54 -8.83
CA ALA A 220 -0.81 -13.04 -9.55
C ALA A 220 -1.78 -13.79 -8.63
N LEU A 221 -1.27 -14.69 -7.76
CA LEU A 221 -2.11 -15.45 -6.82
C LEU A 221 -2.73 -14.59 -5.71
N SER A 222 -2.09 -13.45 -5.41
CA SER A 222 -2.49 -12.56 -4.32
C SER A 222 -3.81 -11.83 -4.56
N GLU A 223 -4.28 -11.68 -5.81
CA GLU A 223 -5.56 -11.01 -6.09
C GLU A 223 -6.73 -11.75 -5.43
N GLY A 224 -6.77 -13.08 -5.59
CA GLY A 224 -7.79 -13.93 -4.97
C GLY A 224 -7.68 -13.96 -3.43
N VAL A 225 -6.46 -13.90 -2.90
CA VAL A 225 -6.23 -13.83 -1.45
C VAL A 225 -6.72 -12.50 -0.86
N ALA A 226 -6.48 -11.39 -1.55
CA ALA A 226 -6.94 -10.07 -1.14
C ALA A 226 -8.48 -10.06 -0.98
N ALA A 227 -9.19 -10.53 -2.00
CA ALA A 227 -10.64 -10.64 -1.98
C ALA A 227 -11.15 -11.56 -0.86
N ALA A 228 -10.53 -12.73 -0.67
CA ALA A 228 -10.91 -13.68 0.39
C ALA A 228 -10.71 -13.12 1.81
N ASN A 229 -9.77 -12.19 1.99
CA ASN A 229 -9.45 -11.56 3.27
C ASN A 229 -10.32 -10.32 3.58
N GLY A 230 -11.35 -10.04 2.79
CA GLY A 230 -12.13 -8.80 2.95
C GLY A 230 -11.31 -7.53 2.70
N MET A 231 -10.19 -7.66 1.99
CA MET A 231 -9.36 -6.57 1.49
C MET A 231 -9.44 -6.59 -0.04
N PRO A 232 -10.61 -6.28 -0.63
CA PRO A 232 -10.73 -6.29 -2.08
C PRO A 232 -9.65 -5.39 -2.69
N PRO A 233 -9.16 -5.71 -3.89
CA PRO A 233 -8.26 -4.83 -4.61
C PRO A 233 -8.77 -3.39 -4.63
N LEU A 234 -7.88 -2.44 -4.39
CA LEU A 234 -8.21 -1.03 -4.49
C LEU A 234 -8.22 -0.63 -5.96
N GLU A 235 -8.95 0.43 -6.26
CA GLU A 235 -8.84 1.09 -7.55
C GLU A 235 -8.18 2.45 -7.37
N ALA A 236 -7.33 2.83 -8.31
CA ALA A 236 -6.80 4.18 -8.38
C ALA A 236 -7.02 4.75 -9.77
N HIS A 237 -7.46 6.00 -9.82
CA HIS A 237 -7.84 6.68 -11.06
C HIS A 237 -7.11 8.02 -11.16
N TRP A 238 -6.48 8.26 -12.30
CA TRP A 238 -5.96 9.57 -12.66
C TRP A 238 -7.13 10.50 -12.95
N LEU A 239 -7.08 11.71 -12.40
CA LEU A 239 -8.16 12.69 -12.54
C LEU A 239 -7.75 13.86 -13.44
N ARG A 240 -6.57 14.45 -13.18
CA ARG A 240 -6.10 15.67 -13.84
C ARG A 240 -4.60 15.90 -13.65
N ALA A 241 -3.98 16.72 -14.49
CA ALA A 241 -2.52 16.92 -14.50
C ALA A 241 -2.00 17.76 -13.31
N GLY A 242 -2.83 18.62 -12.71
CA GLY A 242 -2.48 19.53 -11.63
C GLY A 242 -3.25 19.27 -10.34
N LEU A 243 -2.84 19.92 -9.24
CA LEU A 243 -3.56 19.80 -7.95
C LEU A 243 -4.82 20.69 -7.93
N ALA A 244 -4.74 21.89 -8.48
CA ALA A 244 -5.88 22.78 -8.65
C ALA A 244 -6.90 22.17 -9.62
N PRO A 245 -8.20 22.31 -9.34
CA PRO A 245 -9.25 22.05 -10.34
C PRO A 245 -9.16 23.02 -11.52
#